data_AF-G3Y2P0-F1
#
_entry.id   AF-G3Y2P0-F1
#
_cell.length_a   1.000
_cell.length_b   1.000
_cell.length_c   1.000
_cell.angle_alpha   90.00
_cell.angle_beta   90.00
_cell.angle_gamma   90.00
#
_symmetry.space_group_name_H-M   'P 1'
#
loop_
_entity.id
_entity.type
_entity.pdbx_description
1 polymer ?
#
loop_
_entity_poly.entity_id
_entity_poly.type
_entity_poly.pdbx_seq_one_letter_code
_entity_poly.pdbx_strand_id
1 'polypeptide(L)'
;ETQTFAVFVTDHQYDSSYGAPYGTCKAYTCTAPTDSEMTDSDDDCWTFFWNDNGESSGSGTGCIRSPDDGTCGCENSDGTFVYGGTDCS
;
A
#
# COMPACT_ATOMS: atom_id res chain seq x y z
N GLU A 1 -12.50 2.27 11.91
CA GLU A 1 -11.61 3.46 11.91
C GLU A 1 -11.36 3.87 10.47
N THR A 2 -11.27 5.17 10.16
CA THR A 2 -11.03 5.66 8.79
C THR A 2 -9.54 5.84 8.58
N GLN A 3 -8.99 5.21 7.54
CA GLN A 3 -7.59 5.38 7.14
C GLN A 3 -7.37 6.79 6.58
N THR A 4 -6.24 7.40 6.91
CA THR A 4 -5.87 8.75 6.46
C THR A 4 -4.69 8.73 5.50
N PHE A 5 -3.72 7.85 5.75
CA PHE A 5 -2.59 7.57 4.88
C PHE A 5 -2.05 6.16 5.12
N ALA A 6 -1.25 5.66 4.18
CA ALA A 6 -0.56 4.39 4.29
C ALA A 6 0.87 4.51 3.75
N VAL A 7 1.79 3.76 4.34
CA VAL A 7 3.19 3.67 3.90
C VAL A 7 3.46 2.26 3.40
N PHE A 8 3.92 2.14 2.18
CA PHE A 8 4.33 0.90 1.54
C PHE A 8 5.83 0.90 1.34
N VAL A 9 6.51 -0.11 1.88
CA VAL A 9 7.94 -0.32 1.67
C VAL A 9 8.11 -1.55 0.79
N THR A 10 8.73 -1.34 -0.36
CA THR A 10 8.97 -2.39 -1.36
C THR A 10 9.92 -3.45 -0.79
N ASP A 11 9.61 -4.71 -1.06
CA ASP A 11 10.47 -5.83 -0.72
C ASP A 11 11.05 -6.43 -2.00
N HIS A 12 12.28 -6.01 -2.31
CA HIS A 12 12.96 -6.32 -3.56
C HIS A 12 13.23 -7.81 -3.79
N GLN A 13 13.04 -8.67 -2.79
CA GLN A 13 13.13 -10.11 -3.02
C GLN A 13 12.04 -10.62 -3.99
N TYR A 14 10.97 -9.85 -4.18
CA TYR A 14 9.83 -10.19 -5.02
C TYR A 14 9.76 -9.38 -6.34
N ASP A 15 10.79 -8.62 -6.70
CA ASP A 15 10.79 -7.78 -7.91
C ASP A 15 10.52 -8.56 -9.20
N SER A 16 10.85 -9.85 -9.23
CA SER A 16 10.60 -10.75 -10.36
C SER A 16 9.29 -11.54 -10.27
N SER A 17 8.50 -11.34 -9.22
CA SER A 17 7.25 -12.07 -8.97
C SER A 17 6.06 -11.36 -9.61
N TYR A 18 5.15 -12.17 -10.17
CA TYR A 18 3.87 -11.83 -10.80
C TYR A 18 3.35 -10.39 -10.64
N GLY A 19 3.89 -9.46 -11.44
CA GLY A 19 3.36 -8.09 -11.53
C GLY A 19 3.73 -7.15 -10.38
N ALA A 20 4.92 -7.30 -9.79
CA ALA A 20 5.58 -6.38 -8.85
C ALA A 20 5.26 -4.88 -9.06
N PRO A 21 5.25 -4.05 -8.00
CA PRO A 21 5.92 -4.25 -6.70
C PRO A 21 5.12 -4.98 -5.62
N TYR A 22 5.83 -5.75 -4.78
CA TYR A 22 5.35 -6.35 -3.52
C TYR A 22 6.13 -5.75 -2.35
N GLY A 23 5.56 -5.79 -1.14
CA GLY A 23 6.17 -5.13 0.01
C GLY A 23 5.28 -5.13 1.25
N THR A 24 5.73 -4.43 2.29
CA THR A 24 4.97 -4.25 3.53
C THR A 24 4.17 -2.96 3.48
N CYS A 25 2.85 -3.05 3.65
CA CYS A 25 1.98 -1.89 3.81
C CYS A 25 1.63 -1.66 5.29
N LYS A 26 1.61 -0.40 5.73
CA LYS A 26 1.09 0.01 7.02
C LYS A 26 0.11 1.16 6.85
N ALA A 27 -1.13 0.93 7.25
CA ALA A 27 -2.18 1.92 7.26
C ALA A 27 -2.27 2.66 8.61
N TYR A 28 -2.60 3.94 8.55
CA TYR A 28 -2.72 4.81 9.72
C TYR A 28 -4.08 5.51 9.74
N THR A 29 -4.54 5.83 10.94
CA THR A 29 -5.82 6.52 11.18
C THR A 29 -5.62 7.88 11.87
N CYS A 30 -4.38 8.25 12.20
CA CYS A 30 -4.02 9.56 12.74
C CYS A 30 -3.96 10.63 11.63
N THR A 31 -3.85 11.90 11.97
CA THR A 31 -3.67 12.96 10.95
C THR A 31 -2.49 12.64 10.04
N ALA A 32 -2.72 12.67 8.73
CA ALA A 32 -1.67 12.43 7.75
C ALA A 32 -0.59 13.53 7.82
N PRO A 33 0.70 13.19 7.68
CA PRO A 33 1.77 14.17 7.70
C PRO A 33 1.67 15.13 6.51
N THR A 34 2.15 16.35 6.71
CA THR A 34 2.46 17.28 5.62
C THR A 34 3.78 16.89 4.95
N ASP A 35 4.01 17.39 3.74
CA ASP A 35 5.28 17.24 3.02
C ASP A 35 6.48 17.66 3.90
N SER A 36 6.37 18.76 4.63
CA SER A 36 7.43 19.23 5.53
C SER A 36 7.71 18.32 6.75
N GLU A 37 6.78 17.44 7.10
CA GLU A 37 6.92 16.46 8.18
C GLU A 37 7.44 15.11 7.67
N MET A 38 7.40 14.87 6.36
CA MET A 38 7.95 13.68 5.71
C MET A 38 9.46 13.83 5.46
N THR A 39 10.24 13.70 6.53
CA THR A 39 11.71 13.86 6.44
C THR A 39 12.45 12.62 5.95
N ASP A 40 11.78 11.47 5.94
CA ASP A 40 12.36 10.21 5.46
C ASP A 40 12.11 10.10 3.95
N SER A 41 13.18 10.04 3.17
CA SER A 41 13.14 9.85 1.71
C SER A 41 13.84 8.54 1.37
N ASP A 42 13.07 7.59 0.88
CA ASP A 42 13.54 6.26 0.45
C ASP A 42 12.85 5.94 -0.88
N ASP A 43 13.65 5.66 -1.92
CA ASP A 43 13.15 5.36 -3.28
C ASP A 43 12.32 4.07 -3.31
N ASP A 44 12.49 3.21 -2.31
CA ASP A 44 11.77 1.96 -2.17
C ASP A 44 10.47 2.13 -1.36
N CYS A 45 10.15 3.35 -0.91
CA CYS A 45 9.02 3.68 -0.06
C CYS A 45 7.99 4.58 -0.75
N TRP A 46 6.71 4.21 -0.66
CA TRP A 46 5.58 4.93 -1.22
C TRP A 46 4.60 5.32 -0.13
N THR A 47 4.20 6.58 -0.08
CA THR A 47 3.14 7.05 0.84
C THR A 47 1.88 7.38 0.06
N PHE A 48 0.77 6.76 0.45
CA PHE A 48 -0.55 6.99 -0.12
C PHE A 48 -1.38 7.84 0.82
N PHE A 49 -2.02 8.87 0.29
CA PHE A 49 -2.84 9.80 1.06
C PHE A 49 -4.30 9.73 0.63
N TRP A 50 -5.22 9.78 1.60
CA TRP A 50 -6.65 9.98 1.35
C TRP A 50 -7.03 11.46 1.48
N ASN A 51 -6.11 12.36 1.12
CA ASN A 51 -6.26 13.81 1.03
C ASN A 51 -5.35 14.36 -0.11
N ASP A 52 -5.22 15.68 -0.19
CA ASP A 52 -4.45 16.35 -1.25
C ASP A 52 -2.95 16.54 -0.93
N ASN A 53 -2.39 15.82 0.06
CA ASN A 53 -0.98 15.93 0.43
C ASN A 53 -0.04 15.16 -0.52
N GLY A 54 -0.57 14.27 -1.36
CA GLY A 54 0.24 13.49 -2.30
C GLY A 54 0.72 14.31 -3.50
N GLU A 55 1.92 14.00 -3.99
CA GLU A 55 2.53 14.62 -5.18
C GLU A 55 1.73 14.40 -6.49
N SER A 56 0.93 13.33 -6.53
CA SER A 56 0.11 13.01 -7.69
C SER A 56 -1.16 12.27 -7.30
N SER A 57 -2.19 12.37 -8.15
CA SER A 57 -3.42 11.62 -7.96
C SER A 57 -3.18 10.12 -8.14
N GLY A 58 -3.46 9.33 -7.10
CA GLY A 58 -3.41 7.87 -7.19
C GLY A 58 -4.44 7.35 -8.17
N SER A 59 -4.02 6.55 -9.15
CA SER A 59 -4.93 5.68 -9.88
C SER A 59 -5.24 4.52 -8.94
N GLY A 60 -6.38 4.57 -8.25
CA GLY A 60 -6.78 3.56 -7.26
C GLY A 60 -6.33 2.16 -7.68
N THR A 61 -5.55 1.52 -6.83
CA THR A 61 -4.95 0.23 -7.16
C THR A 61 -6.08 -0.79 -7.36
N GLY A 62 -5.88 -1.73 -8.29
CA GLY A 62 -6.79 -2.87 -8.41
C GLY A 62 -6.80 -3.71 -7.14
N CYS A 63 -7.38 -4.91 -7.20
CA CYS A 63 -7.25 -5.89 -6.12
C CYS A 63 -5.78 -6.09 -5.70
N ILE A 64 -5.53 -6.38 -4.42
CA ILE A 64 -4.21 -6.86 -3.99
C ILE A 64 -4.02 -8.24 -4.63
N ARG A 65 -2.83 -8.52 -5.16
CA ARG A 65 -2.54 -9.79 -5.82
C ARG A 65 -1.66 -10.66 -4.94
N SER A 66 -1.86 -11.97 -5.00
CA SER A 66 -0.96 -12.93 -4.36
C SER A 66 0.41 -12.94 -5.07
N PRO A 67 1.53 -12.93 -4.31
CA PRO A 67 2.86 -13.10 -4.88
C PRO A 67 3.12 -14.52 -5.39
N ASP A 68 2.28 -15.51 -5.05
CA ASP A 68 2.50 -16.91 -5.46
C ASP A 68 1.95 -17.20 -6.86
N ASP A 69 0.82 -16.58 -7.23
CA ASP A 69 0.09 -16.90 -8.47
C ASP A 69 -0.60 -15.69 -9.14
N GLY A 70 -0.53 -14.49 -8.55
CA GLY A 70 -1.15 -13.27 -9.08
C GLY A 70 -2.67 -13.18 -8.89
N THR A 71 -3.30 -14.11 -8.15
CA THR A 71 -4.74 -14.11 -7.89
C THR A 71 -5.15 -12.90 -7.06
N CYS A 72 -6.26 -12.26 -7.42
CA CYS A 72 -6.85 -11.18 -6.64
C CYS A 72 -7.29 -11.63 -5.24
N GLY A 73 -7.06 -10.77 -4.26
CA GLY A 73 -7.56 -10.88 -2.91
C GLY A 73 -7.53 -9.54 -2.17
N CYS A 74 -7.67 -9.62 -0.86
CA CYS A 74 -7.55 -8.48 0.04
C CYS A 74 -6.65 -8.84 1.22
N GLU A 75 -6.08 -7.84 1.88
CA GLU A 75 -5.31 -8.02 3.11
C GLU A 75 -6.13 -7.54 4.30
N ASN A 76 -6.22 -8.35 5.35
CA ASN A 76 -6.82 -7.92 6.62
C ASN A 76 -5.90 -6.94 7.34
N SER A 77 -6.42 -6.19 8.32
CA SER A 77 -5.62 -5.25 9.11
C SER A 77 -4.46 -5.88 9.90
N ASP A 78 -4.39 -7.22 9.97
CA ASP A 78 -3.29 -7.98 10.58
C ASP A 78 -2.20 -8.41 9.58
N GLY A 79 -2.32 -8.02 8.30
CA GLY A 79 -1.39 -8.38 7.24
C GLY A 79 -1.69 -9.73 6.58
N THR A 80 -2.80 -10.39 6.93
CA THR A 80 -3.16 -11.68 6.31
C THR A 80 -3.81 -11.48 4.95
N PHE A 81 -3.21 -12.02 3.89
CA PHE A 81 -3.81 -12.08 2.57
C PHE A 81 -4.95 -13.10 2.49
N VAL A 82 -6.09 -12.68 1.94
CA VAL A 82 -7.32 -13.45 1.75
C VAL A 82 -7.62 -13.55 0.26
N TYR A 83 -7.46 -14.75 -0.29
CA TYR A 83 -7.78 -15.06 -1.68
C TYR A 83 -9.26 -14.83 -2.00
N GLY A 84 -9.53 -14.20 -3.15
CA GLY A 84 -10.89 -13.96 -3.63
C GLY A 84 -11.66 -12.88 -2.86
N GLY A 85 -10.99 -12.13 -1.98
CA GLY A 85 -11.55 -10.93 -1.37
C GLY A 85 -11.91 -9.89 -2.43
N THR A 86 -13.16 -9.45 -2.45
CA THR A 86 -13.65 -8.41 -3.36
C THR A 86 -13.83 -7.05 -2.69
N ASP A 87 -13.67 -7.01 -1.36
CA ASP A 87 -13.92 -5.83 -0.53
C ASP A 87 -12.67 -5.55 0.30
N CYS A 88 -11.77 -4.74 -0.26
CA CYS A 88 -10.55 -4.32 0.40
C CYS A 88 -10.83 -2.95 1.06
N SER A 89 -11.68 -2.96 2.09
CA SER A 89 -12.12 -1.78 2.83
C SER A 89 -11.34 -1.55 4.12
#